data_AF-A0A1V5F0V0-F1
#
_entry.id   AF-A0A1V5F0V0-F1
#
_cell.length_a   1.000
_cell.length_b   1.000
_cell.length_c   1.000
_cell.angle_alpha   90.00
_cell.angle_beta   90.00
_cell.angle_gamma   90.00
#
_symmetry.space_group_name_H-M   'P 1'
#
loop_
_entity.id
_entity.type
_entity.pdbx_description
1 polymer ?
#
loop_
_entity_poly.entity_id
_entity_poly.type
_entity_poly.pdbx_seq_one_letter_code
_entity_poly.pdbx_strand_id
1 'polypeptide(L)'
;MKKIGILAFVALFTMSISVSAQDATRQKTTPREMKWTAAQRAEQMAKQLELTAEQKAQVEKVLEKQDAQRAEQMAKAREMRENQQATREEMRAERQKQIEANDSELEQIIGKEKMDQWKAIRAERMRNMRNGNGMRGNKPKVGK
;
A
#
# COMPACT_ATOMS: atom_id res chain seq x y z
N MET A 1 62.24 35.82 -16.38
CA MET A 1 60.87 36.33 -16.16
C MET A 1 60.26 36.48 -17.54
N LYS A 2 59.23 35.77 -17.99
CA LYS A 2 57.91 35.58 -17.35
C LYS A 2 57.41 34.16 -17.65
N LYS A 3 57.51 33.29 -16.63
CA LYS A 3 56.97 31.93 -16.59
C LYS A 3 55.48 32.03 -16.26
N ILE A 4 54.59 32.23 -17.24
CA ILE A 4 53.13 32.23 -17.02
C ILE A 4 52.37 31.50 -18.15
N GLY A 5 53.03 30.56 -18.84
CA GLY A 5 52.44 29.84 -19.98
C GLY A 5 51.78 28.50 -19.67
N ILE A 6 51.82 28.00 -18.42
CA ILE A 6 51.43 26.60 -18.11
C ILE A 6 50.50 26.49 -16.88
N LEU A 7 49.89 27.60 -16.43
CA LEU A 7 48.99 27.60 -15.26
C LEU A 7 47.53 27.99 -15.59
N ALA A 8 47.15 28.03 -16.87
CA ALA A 8 45.78 28.34 -17.31
C ALA A 8 45.01 27.13 -17.89
N PHE A 9 45.65 25.95 -18.00
CA PHE A 9 45.00 24.75 -18.57
C PHE A 9 44.41 23.80 -17.53
N VAL A 10 44.68 24.00 -16.23
CA VAL A 10 44.17 23.14 -15.14
C VAL A 10 42.83 23.63 -14.58
N ALA A 11 42.44 24.88 -14.87
CA ALA A 11 41.19 25.47 -14.39
C ALA A 11 39.94 25.11 -15.22
N LEU A 12 40.10 24.47 -16.39
CA LEU A 12 38.99 24.09 -17.28
C LEU A 12 38.59 22.61 -17.18
N PHE A 13 39.17 21.82 -16.27
CA PHE A 13 38.85 20.40 -16.12
C PHE A 13 37.90 20.07 -14.95
N THR A 14 37.56 21.06 -14.11
CA THR A 14 36.72 20.84 -12.91
C THR A 14 35.21 20.98 -13.17
N MET A 15 34.78 21.21 -14.41
CA MET A 15 33.37 21.45 -14.77
C MET A 15 32.72 20.32 -15.58
N SER A 16 33.19 19.08 -15.45
CA SER A 16 32.63 17.95 -16.23
C SER A 16 32.36 16.69 -15.41
N ILE A 17 31.98 16.85 -14.14
CA ILE A 17 31.35 15.76 -13.39
C ILE A 17 29.95 16.21 -12.97
N SER A 18 29.09 16.47 -13.96
CA SER A 18 27.65 16.33 -13.76
C SER A 18 27.35 14.83 -13.67
N VAL A 19 27.60 14.25 -12.49
CA VAL A 19 27.05 12.93 -12.13
C VAL A 19 25.54 13.11 -12.01
N SER A 20 24.84 12.84 -13.11
CA SER A 20 23.40 12.60 -13.13
C SER A 20 23.13 11.26 -12.43
N ALA A 21 23.24 11.23 -11.10
CA ALA A 21 22.87 10.08 -10.27
C ALA A 21 21.34 9.96 -10.06
N GLN A 22 20.53 10.61 -10.89
CA GLN A 22 19.07 10.48 -10.85
C GLN A 22 18.55 9.22 -11.58
N ASP A 23 19.44 8.37 -12.07
CA ASP A 23 19.11 7.02 -12.57
C ASP A 23 19.15 5.95 -11.46
N ALA A 24 18.90 6.37 -10.21
CA ALA A 24 18.55 5.44 -9.15
C ALA A 24 17.13 4.92 -9.38
N THR A 25 17.01 3.98 -10.33
CA THR A 25 16.03 2.90 -10.34
C THR A 25 14.67 3.32 -9.79
N ARG A 26 13.85 3.94 -10.62
CA ARG A 26 12.39 3.88 -10.44
C ARG A 26 12.00 2.43 -10.66
N GLN A 27 12.27 1.60 -9.65
CA GLN A 27 11.92 0.19 -9.62
C GLN A 27 10.42 0.17 -9.91
N LYS A 28 10.05 -0.29 -11.13
CA LYS A 28 8.67 -0.56 -11.47
C LYS A 28 8.18 -1.50 -10.38
N THR A 29 7.44 -0.96 -9.43
CA THR A 29 6.71 -1.77 -8.46
C THR A 29 5.78 -2.62 -9.29
N THR A 30 6.20 -3.86 -9.56
CA THR A 30 5.33 -4.87 -10.12
C THR A 30 4.07 -4.87 -9.27
N PRO A 31 2.88 -4.90 -9.88
CA PRO A 31 1.65 -4.99 -9.13
C PRO A 31 1.81 -6.17 -8.15
N ARG A 32 1.83 -5.88 -6.85
CA ARG A 32 1.77 -6.96 -5.86
C ARG A 32 0.46 -7.67 -6.13
N GLU A 33 0.53 -8.87 -6.69
CA GLU A 33 -0.62 -9.76 -6.77
C GLU A 33 -1.24 -9.81 -5.38
N MET A 34 -2.57 -9.67 -5.33
CA MET A 34 -3.30 -9.86 -4.08
C MET A 34 -3.05 -11.31 -3.67
N LYS A 35 -2.14 -11.50 -2.71
CA LYS A 35 -1.62 -12.82 -2.32
C LYS A 35 -2.70 -13.79 -1.82
N TRP A 36 -3.93 -13.31 -1.56
CA TRP A 36 -4.98 -14.04 -0.87
C TRP A 36 -6.29 -13.92 -1.64
N THR A 37 -6.94 -15.04 -1.91
CA THR A 37 -8.28 -15.08 -2.53
C THR A 37 -9.38 -14.67 -1.54
N ALA A 38 -10.60 -14.42 -2.01
CA ALA A 38 -11.75 -14.19 -1.14
C ALA A 38 -12.02 -15.37 -0.19
N ALA A 39 -11.98 -16.60 -0.71
CA ALA A 39 -12.09 -17.83 0.07
C ALA A 39 -11.05 -17.92 1.20
N GLN A 40 -9.77 -17.66 0.90
CA GLN A 40 -8.70 -17.72 1.90
C GLN A 40 -8.86 -16.65 2.98
N ARG A 41 -9.33 -15.45 2.61
CA ARG A 41 -9.61 -14.38 3.58
C ARG A 41 -10.83 -14.68 4.44
N ALA A 42 -11.89 -15.23 3.85
CA ALA A 42 -13.07 -15.68 4.59
C ALA A 42 -12.70 -16.79 5.58
N GLU A 43 -11.84 -17.73 5.17
CA GLU A 43 -11.35 -18.79 6.06
C GLU A 43 -10.51 -18.24 7.21
N GLN A 44 -9.61 -17.30 6.95
CA GLN A 44 -8.84 -16.65 8.02
C GLN A 44 -9.74 -15.89 8.97
N MET A 45 -10.72 -15.15 8.44
CA MET A 45 -11.69 -14.41 9.25
C MET A 45 -12.53 -15.37 10.10
N ALA A 46 -12.95 -16.50 9.53
CA ALA A 46 -13.66 -17.55 10.24
C ALA A 46 -12.83 -18.16 11.37
N LYS A 47 -11.52 -18.36 11.17
CA LYS A 47 -10.60 -18.82 12.22
C LYS A 47 -10.39 -17.77 13.32
N GLN A 48 -10.35 -16.48 12.97
CA GLN A 48 -10.10 -15.39 13.92
C GLN A 48 -11.34 -15.03 14.76
N LEU A 49 -12.53 -15.17 14.19
CA LEU A 49 -13.81 -14.77 14.79
C LEU A 49 -14.71 -15.98 15.08
N GLU A 50 -14.19 -17.19 14.96
CA GLU A 50 -14.91 -18.45 15.15
C GLU A 50 -16.26 -18.47 14.42
N LEU A 51 -16.25 -18.11 13.12
CA LEU A 51 -17.48 -18.04 12.30
C LEU A 51 -18.00 -19.43 11.96
N THR A 52 -19.32 -19.57 11.87
CA THR A 52 -19.95 -20.80 11.37
C THR A 52 -19.69 -20.97 9.87
N ALA A 53 -19.87 -22.20 9.35
CA ALA A 53 -19.69 -22.48 7.92
C ALA A 53 -20.61 -21.63 7.03
N GLU A 54 -21.85 -21.39 7.48
CA GLU A 54 -22.82 -20.53 6.79
C GLU A 54 -22.38 -19.06 6.77
N GLN A 55 -21.94 -18.53 7.92
CA GLN A 55 -21.41 -17.17 8.01
C GLN A 55 -20.15 -17.01 7.15
N LYS A 56 -19.26 -17.99 7.13
CA LYS A 56 -18.06 -17.99 6.27
C LYS A 56 -18.44 -17.89 4.79
N ALA A 57 -19.41 -18.68 4.33
CA ALA A 57 -19.84 -18.67 2.94
C ALA A 57 -20.47 -17.32 2.54
N GLN A 58 -21.21 -16.68 3.45
CA GLN A 58 -21.76 -15.34 3.23
C GLN A 58 -20.65 -14.27 3.20
N VAL A 59 -19.69 -14.34 4.13
CA VAL A 59 -18.52 -13.45 4.15
C VAL A 59 -17.68 -13.60 2.87
N GLU A 60 -17.51 -14.82 2.35
CA GLU A 60 -16.79 -15.06 1.10
C GLU A 60 -17.41 -14.29 -0.07
N LYS A 61 -18.73 -14.40 -0.26
CA LYS A 61 -19.46 -13.66 -1.31
C LYS A 61 -19.32 -12.14 -1.16
N VAL A 62 -19.38 -11.64 0.07
CA VAL A 62 -19.17 -10.21 0.35
C VAL A 62 -17.74 -9.80 -0.02
N LEU A 63 -16.74 -10.61 0.33
CA LEU A 63 -15.33 -10.33 0.02
C LEU A 63 -15.02 -10.39 -1.48
N GLU A 64 -15.70 -11.23 -2.26
CA GLU A 64 -15.59 -11.26 -3.72
C GLU A 64 -16.12 -9.97 -4.35
N LYS A 65 -17.33 -9.56 -3.94
CA LYS A 65 -17.94 -8.30 -4.39
C LYS A 65 -17.07 -7.09 -4.05
N GLN A 66 -16.53 -7.05 -2.83
CA GLN A 66 -15.62 -5.99 -2.39
C GLN A 66 -14.31 -5.95 -3.17
N ASP A 67 -13.78 -7.11 -3.57
CA ASP A 67 -12.55 -7.18 -4.34
C ASP A 67 -12.73 -6.70 -5.77
N ALA A 68 -13.83 -7.06 -6.43
CA ALA A 68 -14.19 -6.53 -7.74
C ALA A 68 -14.30 -5.00 -7.71
N GLN A 69 -15.05 -4.45 -6.75
CA GLN A 69 -15.17 -3.00 -6.54
C GLN A 69 -13.81 -2.35 -6.27
N ARG A 70 -12.96 -2.97 -5.45
CA ARG A 70 -11.62 -2.44 -5.18
C ARG A 70 -10.74 -2.44 -6.42
N ALA A 71 -10.84 -3.44 -7.29
CA ALA A 71 -10.07 -3.53 -8.52
C ALA A 71 -10.44 -2.38 -9.48
N GLU A 72 -11.73 -2.16 -9.71
CA GLU A 72 -12.24 -1.05 -10.54
C GLU A 72 -11.79 0.31 -9.99
N GLN A 73 -11.91 0.49 -8.68
CA GLN A 73 -11.50 1.73 -8.01
C GLN A 73 -10.00 1.96 -8.05
N MET A 74 -9.19 0.89 -7.98
CA MET A 74 -7.75 1.03 -8.18
C MET A 74 -7.39 1.38 -9.62
N ALA A 75 -8.12 0.88 -10.61
CA ALA A 75 -7.94 1.28 -12.01
C ALA A 75 -8.28 2.77 -12.19
N LYS A 76 -9.46 3.20 -11.71
CA LYS A 76 -9.89 4.60 -11.73
C LYS A 76 -8.91 5.52 -10.99
N ALA A 77 -8.43 5.10 -9.82
CA ALA A 77 -7.44 5.85 -9.05
C ALA A 77 -6.09 6.00 -9.77
N ARG A 78 -5.69 5.00 -10.56
CA ARG A 78 -4.46 5.07 -11.37
C ARG A 78 -4.63 6.08 -12.49
N GLU A 79 -5.73 5.98 -13.24
CA GLU A 79 -6.05 6.91 -14.33
C GLU A 79 -6.13 8.36 -13.84
N MET A 80 -6.86 8.62 -12.75
CA MET A 80 -6.99 9.97 -12.20
C MET A 80 -5.66 10.54 -11.69
N ARG A 81 -4.73 9.68 -11.23
CA ARG A 81 -3.37 10.11 -10.83
C ARG A 81 -2.49 10.41 -12.04
N GLU A 82 -2.60 9.62 -13.10
CA GLU A 82 -1.90 9.87 -14.37
C GLU A 82 -2.36 11.20 -14.98
N ASN A 83 -3.64 11.52 -14.86
CA ASN A 83 -4.23 12.78 -15.34
C ASN A 83 -4.11 13.96 -14.35
N GLN A 84 -3.50 13.77 -13.17
CA GLN A 84 -3.42 14.77 -12.08
C GLN A 84 -4.79 15.32 -11.61
N GLN A 85 -5.87 14.59 -11.86
CA GLN A 85 -7.24 15.05 -11.63
C GLN A 85 -7.78 14.72 -10.23
N ALA A 86 -7.16 13.81 -9.49
CA ALA A 86 -7.65 13.42 -8.16
C ALA A 86 -6.80 14.01 -7.03
N THR A 87 -7.47 14.73 -6.12
CA THR A 87 -6.85 15.09 -4.86
C THR A 87 -6.73 13.86 -3.96
N ARG A 88 -5.71 13.86 -3.10
CA ARG A 88 -5.51 12.78 -2.12
C ARG A 88 -6.68 12.68 -1.13
N GLU A 89 -7.42 13.76 -0.92
CA GLU A 89 -8.55 13.83 0.00
C GLU A 89 -9.81 13.20 -0.57
N GLU A 90 -10.14 13.46 -1.83
CA GLU A 90 -11.28 12.82 -2.51
C GLU A 90 -11.13 11.29 -2.53
N MET A 91 -9.94 10.81 -2.89
CA MET A 91 -9.63 9.37 -2.88
C MET A 91 -9.72 8.75 -1.49
N ARG A 92 -9.44 9.53 -0.43
CA ARG A 92 -9.59 9.08 0.96
C ARG A 92 -11.06 9.03 1.36
N ALA A 93 -11.83 10.05 1.02
CA ALA A 93 -13.25 10.12 1.34
C ALA A 93 -14.04 9.00 0.64
N GLU A 94 -13.79 8.74 -0.65
CA GLU A 94 -14.42 7.64 -1.38
C GLU A 94 -14.08 6.28 -0.77
N ARG A 95 -12.81 6.08 -0.39
CA ARG A 95 -12.38 4.86 0.30
C ARG A 95 -13.05 4.70 1.66
N GLN A 96 -13.19 5.77 2.44
CA GLN A 96 -13.80 5.71 3.76
C GLN A 96 -15.28 5.31 3.67
N LYS A 97 -16.03 5.92 2.73
CA LYS A 97 -17.42 5.55 2.46
C LYS A 97 -17.57 4.08 2.11
N GLN A 98 -16.67 3.54 1.29
CA GLN A 98 -16.68 2.12 0.94
C GLN A 98 -16.38 1.22 2.13
N ILE A 99 -15.41 1.59 2.98
CA ILE A 99 -15.11 0.82 4.20
C ILE A 99 -16.34 0.77 5.10
N GLU A 100 -17.04 1.89 5.28
CA GLU A 100 -18.25 1.94 6.11
C GLU A 100 -19.39 1.09 5.52
N ALA A 101 -19.63 1.17 4.22
CA ALA A 101 -20.63 0.33 3.55
C ALA A 101 -20.30 -1.17 3.69
N ASN A 102 -19.02 -1.52 3.51
CA ASN A 102 -18.52 -2.88 3.64
C ASN A 102 -18.62 -3.41 5.07
N ASP A 103 -18.30 -2.57 6.06
CA ASP A 103 -18.39 -2.94 7.47
C ASP A 103 -19.85 -3.14 7.88
N SER A 104 -20.80 -2.36 7.34
CA SER A 104 -22.23 -2.55 7.56
C SER A 104 -22.73 -3.89 7.00
N GLU A 105 -22.36 -4.22 5.75
CA GLU A 105 -22.73 -5.51 5.13
C GLU A 105 -22.12 -6.70 5.90
N LEU A 106 -20.89 -6.57 6.39
CA LEU A 106 -20.26 -7.58 7.23
C LEU A 106 -20.95 -7.70 8.60
N GLU A 107 -21.27 -6.59 9.26
CA GLU A 107 -21.92 -6.58 10.58
C GLU A 107 -23.28 -7.31 10.56
N GLN A 108 -24.04 -7.21 9.47
CA GLN A 108 -25.29 -7.95 9.28
C GLN A 108 -25.09 -9.47 9.23
N ILE A 109 -23.91 -9.95 8.79
CA ILE A 109 -23.61 -11.38 8.63
C ILE A 109 -22.98 -11.96 9.91
N ILE A 110 -21.97 -11.29 10.44
CA ILE A 110 -21.17 -11.82 11.55
C ILE A 110 -21.68 -11.35 12.92
N GLY A 111 -22.57 -10.34 12.94
CA GLY A 111 -23.09 -9.72 14.15
C GLY A 111 -22.14 -8.67 14.74
N LYS A 112 -22.69 -7.84 15.63
CA LYS A 112 -21.98 -6.69 16.23
C LYS A 112 -20.75 -7.09 17.04
N GLU A 113 -20.85 -8.15 17.84
CA GLU A 113 -19.75 -8.62 18.70
C GLU A 113 -18.51 -9.02 17.88
N LYS A 114 -18.70 -9.82 16.82
CA LYS A 114 -17.60 -10.24 15.94
C LYS A 114 -17.10 -9.10 15.08
N MET A 115 -17.97 -8.15 14.72
CA MET A 115 -17.57 -6.95 14.01
C MET A 115 -16.65 -6.06 14.86
N ASP A 116 -16.92 -5.93 16.16
CA ASP A 116 -16.07 -5.17 17.07
C ASP A 116 -14.69 -5.84 17.26
N GLN A 117 -14.65 -7.17 17.41
CA GLN A 117 -13.40 -7.94 17.39
C GLN A 117 -12.63 -7.74 16.09
N TRP A 118 -13.33 -7.78 14.95
CA TRP A 118 -12.71 -7.55 13.64
C TRP A 118 -12.13 -6.15 13.49
N LYS A 119 -12.84 -5.12 13.98
CA LYS A 119 -12.34 -3.73 14.02
C LYS A 119 -11.09 -3.62 14.89
N ALA A 120 -11.05 -4.28 16.04
CA ALA A 120 -9.88 -4.30 16.93
C ALA A 120 -8.66 -4.94 16.23
N ILE A 121 -8.84 -6.11 15.61
CA ILE A 121 -7.78 -6.80 14.84
C ILE A 121 -7.28 -5.91 13.69
N ARG A 122 -8.18 -5.21 13.00
CA ARG A 122 -7.82 -4.31 11.89
C ARG A 122 -7.04 -3.09 12.40
N ALA A 123 -7.46 -2.50 13.50
CA ALA A 123 -6.79 -1.37 14.14
C ALA A 123 -5.39 -1.74 14.63
N GLU A 124 -5.23 -2.92 15.22
CA GLU A 124 -3.94 -3.45 15.64
C GLU A 124 -3.01 -3.66 14.42
N ARG A 125 -3.51 -4.30 13.35
CA ARG A 125 -2.76 -4.45 12.09
C ARG A 125 -2.28 -3.10 11.54
N MET A 126 -3.16 -2.11 11.52
CA MET A 126 -2.84 -0.74 11.10
C MET A 126 -1.78 -0.10 11.99
N ARG A 127 -1.89 -0.25 13.32
CA ARG A 127 -0.89 0.25 14.28
C ARG A 127 0.47 -0.42 14.05
N ASN A 128 0.51 -1.73 13.85
CA ASN A 128 1.73 -2.49 13.59
C ASN A 128 2.41 -2.07 12.27
N MET A 129 1.62 -1.77 11.23
CA MET A 129 2.15 -1.19 9.99
C MET A 129 2.70 0.23 10.20
N ARG A 130 2.00 1.08 10.95
CA ARG A 130 2.43 2.47 11.25
C ARG A 130 3.71 2.51 12.10
N ASN A 131 3.86 1.59 13.04
CA ASN A 131 5.02 1.47 13.91
C ASN A 131 6.25 0.85 13.21
N GLY A 132 6.17 0.57 11.90
CA GLY A 132 7.29 0.06 11.11
C GLY A 132 7.54 -1.44 11.26
N ASN A 133 6.76 -2.15 12.08
CA ASN A 133 6.87 -3.60 12.26
C ASN A 133 6.31 -4.39 11.06
N GLY A 134 5.59 -3.72 10.15
CA GLY A 134 4.95 -4.37 9.00
C GLY A 134 5.76 -4.44 7.71
N MET A 135 6.88 -3.72 7.56
CA MET A 135 7.67 -3.74 6.31
C MET A 135 9.07 -3.09 6.42
N ARG A 136 9.75 -3.19 7.57
CA ARG A 136 11.21 -2.99 7.64
C ARG A 136 11.93 -4.34 7.61
N GLY A 137 11.73 -5.08 6.52
CA GLY A 137 12.56 -6.22 6.20
C GLY A 137 14.00 -5.75 5.96
N ASN A 138 14.89 -6.09 6.89
CA ASN A 138 16.28 -6.45 6.65
C ASN A 138 17.17 -5.41 5.93
N LYS A 139 17.59 -4.35 6.62
CA LYS A 139 18.95 -3.83 6.42
C LYS A 139 19.73 -4.12 7.71
N PRO A 140 20.74 -5.02 7.72
CA PRO A 140 21.62 -5.11 8.87
C PRO A 140 22.21 -3.71 9.08
N LYS A 141 22.13 -3.22 10.32
CA LYS A 141 22.93 -2.06 10.72
C LYS A 141 24.38 -2.53 10.65
N VAL A 142 25.06 -2.24 9.55
CA VAL A 142 26.52 -2.32 9.51
C VAL A 142 26.98 -1.24 10.49
N GLY A 143 27.41 -1.68 11.67
CA GLY A 143 28.03 -0.81 12.65
C GLY A 143 29.22 -0.12 12.02
N LYS A 144 29.33 1.19 12.27
CA LYS A 144 30.60 1.89 12.18
C LYS A 144 31.32 1.74 13.50
#